data_AF-A0AA38H209-F1
#
_entry.id   AF-A0AA38H209-F1
#
_cell.length_a   1.000
_cell.length_b   1.000
_cell.length_c   1.000
_cell.angle_alpha   90.00
_cell.angle_beta   90.00
_cell.angle_gamma   90.00
#
_symmetry.space_group_name_H-M   'P 1'
#
loop_
_entity.id
_entity.type
_entity.pdbx_description
1 polymer ?
#
loop_
_entity_poly.entity_id
_entity_poly.type
_entity_poly.pdbx_seq_one_letter_code
_entity_poly.pdbx_strand_id
1 'polypeptide(L)'
;MNRQLLPAAFQKASMVTYIFSREHFSLLSRTIATTSSIDNHKADGGSKSDPNTVQEVAPRIKSKRPDKTARHIMQILDKEAVQSVKAERVIPDIKPGHIIQLKVEVPENKRRVTSLKGIVIARRNAGLNSTFRIRRLVAGVGVESVFPL
;
A
#
# COMPACT_ATOMS: atom_id res chain seq x y z
N MET A 1 37.61 -10.88 -3.83
CA MET A 1 36.91 -10.92 -2.53
C MET A 1 35.41 -10.73 -2.76
N ASN A 2 34.69 -11.83 -3.00
CA ASN A 2 33.25 -11.79 -3.26
C ASN A 2 32.47 -11.88 -1.94
N ARG A 3 31.87 -10.76 -1.52
CA ARG A 3 30.83 -10.77 -0.48
C ARG A 3 29.53 -11.26 -1.11
N GLN A 4 29.26 -12.56 -1.00
CA GLN A 4 27.91 -13.06 -1.18
C GLN A 4 27.04 -12.49 -0.06
N LEU A 5 26.21 -11.51 -0.41
CA LEU A 5 25.09 -11.10 0.42
C LEU A 5 24.07 -12.24 0.41
N LEU A 6 23.92 -12.92 1.54
CA LEU A 6 22.85 -13.88 1.79
C LEU A 6 21.50 -13.21 1.51
N PRO A 7 20.59 -13.83 0.74
CA PRO A 7 19.25 -13.27 0.58
C PRO A 7 18.51 -13.39 1.91
N ALA A 8 17.95 -12.27 2.37
CA ALA A 8 16.94 -12.29 3.42
C ALA A 8 15.87 -13.32 3.03
N ALA A 9 15.65 -14.31 3.90
CA ALA A 9 14.62 -15.32 3.71
C ALA A 9 13.25 -14.66 3.72
N PHE A 10 12.85 -14.12 2.57
CA PHE A 10 11.52 -13.58 2.34
C PHE A 10 10.59 -14.77 2.27
N GLN A 11 9.87 -15.01 3.36
CA GLN A 11 8.92 -16.10 3.47
C GLN A 11 7.83 -15.86 2.40
N LYS A 12 7.91 -16.61 1.30
CA LYS A 12 6.88 -16.62 0.25
C LYS A 12 5.63 -17.29 0.81
N ALA A 13 4.87 -16.56 1.62
CA ALA A 13 3.53 -16.94 2.00
C ALA A 13 2.61 -16.63 0.81
N SER A 14 2.33 -17.62 -0.02
CA SER A 14 1.30 -17.50 -1.05
C SER A 14 -0.07 -17.56 -0.38
N MET A 15 -0.61 -16.39 -0.05
CA MET A 15 -1.85 -16.24 0.71
C MET A 15 -3.08 -16.57 -0.15
N VAL A 16 -3.39 -17.87 -0.30
CA VAL A 16 -4.68 -18.30 -0.85
C VAL A 16 -5.73 -18.15 0.24
N THR A 17 -6.39 -16.99 0.25
CA THR A 17 -7.38 -16.63 1.29
C THR A 17 -8.76 -17.09 0.86
N TYR A 18 -9.40 -17.92 1.69
CA TYR A 18 -10.86 -18.03 1.73
C TYR A 18 -11.34 -17.13 2.88
N ILE A 19 -12.00 -16.02 2.55
CA ILE A 19 -12.67 -15.16 3.54
C ILE A 19 -14.09 -15.70 3.71
N PHE A 20 -14.41 -16.26 4.88
CA PHE A 20 -15.81 -16.49 5.26
C PHE A 20 -16.33 -15.19 5.87
N SER A 21 -16.97 -14.37 5.05
CA SER A 21 -17.68 -13.17 5.49
C SER A 21 -19.00 -13.58 6.14
N ARG A 22 -19.31 -13.04 7.33
CA ARG A 22 -20.63 -13.15 7.93
C ARG A 22 -21.49 -12.06 7.26
N GLU A 23 -22.29 -12.48 6.27
CA GLU A 23 -23.23 -11.66 5.51
C GLU A 23 -24.12 -10.78 6.40
N HIS A 24 -24.22 -9.48 6.08
CA HIS A 24 -25.45 -8.67 6.26
C HIS A 24 -25.50 -7.56 5.18
N PHE A 25 -26.10 -7.92 4.05
CA PHE A 25 -27.10 -7.21 3.23
C PHE A 25 -27.42 -5.72 3.57
N SER A 26 -27.07 -4.78 2.69
CA SER A 26 -28.01 -3.72 2.26
C SER A 26 -27.58 -3.11 0.92
N LEU A 27 -28.58 -2.93 0.06
CA LEU A 27 -28.51 -2.65 -1.38
C LEU A 27 -28.23 -1.18 -1.72
N LEU A 28 -27.35 -1.00 -2.72
CA LEU A 28 -27.47 -0.17 -3.92
C LEU A 28 -28.34 1.11 -3.89
N SER A 29 -27.74 2.25 -4.25
CA SER A 29 -28.37 3.24 -5.14
C SER A 29 -27.33 3.99 -5.97
N ARG A 30 -27.60 4.02 -7.29
CA ARG A 30 -26.92 4.73 -8.38
C ARG A 30 -26.98 6.26 -8.12
N THR A 31 -26.18 7.17 -8.70
CA THR A 31 -26.11 7.53 -10.14
C THR A 31 -25.07 8.66 -10.32
N ILE A 32 -24.52 8.74 -11.53
CA ILE A 32 -23.60 9.77 -12.06
C ILE A 32 -24.38 11.06 -12.38
N ALA A 33 -23.80 12.24 -12.17
CA ALA A 33 -24.27 13.48 -12.79
C ALA A 33 -23.10 14.41 -13.17
N THR A 34 -23.01 14.68 -14.47
CA THR A 34 -22.20 15.68 -15.17
C THR A 34 -23.05 16.92 -15.45
N THR A 35 -22.51 18.12 -15.19
CA THR A 35 -22.94 19.42 -15.77
C THR A 35 -21.72 20.35 -15.73
N SER A 36 -20.99 20.58 -16.82
CA SER A 36 -21.15 21.68 -17.80
C SER A 36 -21.01 23.10 -17.23
N SER A 37 -19.91 23.74 -17.65
CA SER A 37 -19.79 25.12 -18.17
C SER A 37 -20.17 26.33 -17.31
N ILE A 38 -19.25 27.30 -17.21
CA ILE A 38 -19.43 28.69 -17.68
C ILE A 38 -18.03 29.24 -18.01
N ASP A 39 -17.86 29.58 -19.29
CA ASP A 39 -16.77 30.35 -19.85
C ASP A 39 -16.77 31.79 -19.31
N ASN A 40 -15.60 32.41 -19.21
CA ASN A 40 -15.53 33.85 -19.46
C ASN A 40 -14.18 34.23 -20.07
N HIS A 41 -14.20 34.37 -21.39
CA HIS A 41 -13.18 35.09 -22.14
C HIS A 41 -13.37 36.60 -21.91
N LYS A 42 -12.30 37.27 -21.46
CA LYS A 42 -12.13 38.70 -21.72
C LYS A 42 -10.75 38.89 -22.35
N ALA A 43 -10.74 38.93 -23.67
CA ALA A 43 -9.69 39.57 -24.43
C ALA A 43 -9.84 41.08 -24.26
N ASP A 44 -8.75 41.76 -23.94
CA ASP A 44 -8.54 43.10 -24.47
C ASP A 44 -7.05 43.25 -24.84
N GLY A 45 -6.85 43.73 -26.06
CA GLY A 45 -5.55 43.92 -26.67
C GLY A 45 -5.04 45.33 -26.39
N GLY A 46 -3.74 45.45 -26.16
CA GLY A 46 -3.07 46.73 -26.02
C GLY A 46 -1.59 46.58 -26.26
N SER A 47 -1.18 46.68 -27.52
CA SER A 47 0.21 46.84 -27.92
C SER A 47 0.71 48.24 -27.54
N LYS A 48 1.66 48.31 -26.61
CA LYS A 48 2.68 49.38 -26.58
C LYS A 48 4.04 48.75 -26.28
N SER A 49 4.94 48.95 -27.22
CA SER A 49 6.34 48.60 -27.23
C SER A 49 7.14 49.59 -26.38
N ASP A 50 7.83 49.11 -25.35
CA ASP A 50 8.96 49.83 -24.72
C ASP A 50 10.13 48.85 -24.56
N PRO A 51 11.36 49.20 -25.00
CA PRO A 51 12.54 48.35 -24.85
C PRO A 51 13.20 48.64 -23.51
N ASN A 52 12.88 47.86 -22.48
CA ASN A 52 13.71 47.80 -21.29
C ASN A 52 13.75 46.37 -20.75
N THR A 53 14.95 45.83 -20.71
CA THR A 53 15.32 44.44 -20.38
C THR A 53 14.60 43.94 -19.12
N VAL A 54 13.61 43.07 -19.29
CA VAL A 54 13.05 42.27 -18.20
C VAL A 54 14.11 41.23 -17.84
N GLN A 55 14.89 41.52 -16.80
CA GLN A 55 15.71 40.50 -16.16
C GLN A 55 14.77 39.39 -15.64
N GLU A 56 14.87 38.22 -16.26
CA GLU A 56 14.21 36.99 -15.86
C GLU A 56 14.70 36.58 -14.46
N VAL A 57 14.05 37.10 -13.41
CA VAL A 57 14.34 36.70 -12.03
C VAL A 57 13.86 35.26 -11.88
N ALA A 58 14.78 34.31 -12.02
CA ALA A 58 14.52 32.90 -11.84
C ALA A 58 13.69 32.66 -10.58
N PRO A 59 12.61 31.85 -10.65
CA PRO A 59 11.73 31.65 -9.51
C PRO A 59 12.55 31.13 -8.33
N ARG A 60 12.51 31.85 -7.20
CA ARG A 60 13.23 31.48 -5.98
C ARG A 60 12.77 30.09 -5.53
N ILE A 61 13.60 29.08 -5.79
CA ILE A 61 13.34 27.70 -5.34
C ILE A 61 13.43 27.70 -3.81
N LYS A 62 12.27 27.71 -3.15
CA LYS A 62 12.19 27.49 -1.70
C LYS A 62 12.41 26.00 -1.44
N SER A 63 13.67 25.60 -1.29
CA SER A 63 13.99 24.23 -0.88
C SER A 63 13.38 23.99 0.50
N LYS A 64 12.64 22.86 0.63
CA LYS A 64 12.17 22.42 1.94
C LYS A 64 13.39 22.07 2.79
N ARG A 65 13.23 22.12 4.12
CA ARG A 65 14.23 21.58 5.06
C ARG A 65 14.57 20.13 4.67
N PRO A 66 15.85 19.73 4.75
CA PRO A 66 16.30 18.40 4.33
C PRO A 66 15.50 17.28 5.02
N ASP A 67 15.13 17.45 6.30
CA ASP A 67 14.32 16.47 7.04
C ASP A 67 12.95 16.22 6.40
N LYS A 68 12.30 17.30 5.91
CA LYS A 68 10.99 17.20 5.24
C LYS A 68 11.13 16.51 3.89
N THR A 69 12.19 16.83 3.16
CA THR A 69 12.51 16.20 1.88
C THR A 69 12.81 14.72 2.05
N ALA A 70 13.64 14.35 3.04
CA ALA A 70 13.98 12.96 3.35
C ALA A 70 12.73 12.16 3.77
N ARG A 71 11.88 12.71 4.65
CA ARG A 71 10.60 12.08 5.00
C ARG A 71 9.72 11.87 3.78
N HIS A 72 9.64 12.86 2.90
CA HIS A 72 8.83 12.77 1.68
C HIS A 72 9.35 11.70 0.72
N ILE A 73 10.67 11.63 0.52
CA ILE A 73 11.32 10.59 -0.28
C ILE A 73 10.99 9.20 0.30
N MET A 74 11.12 9.01 1.61
CA MET A 74 10.77 7.73 2.25
C MET A 74 9.31 7.32 2.03
N GLN A 75 8.39 8.27 2.08
CA GLN A 75 6.97 8.01 1.79
C GLN A 75 6.74 7.59 0.33
N ILE A 76 7.48 8.19 -0.61
CA ILE A 76 7.42 7.84 -2.03
C ILE A 76 7.92 6.40 -2.22
N LEU A 77 9.09 6.07 -1.68
CA LEU A 77 9.69 4.74 -1.80
C LEU A 77 8.78 3.64 -1.22
N ASP A 78 8.18 3.88 -0.06
CA ASP A 78 7.24 2.94 0.56
C ASP A 78 5.98 2.74 -0.30
N LYS A 79 5.43 3.82 -0.88
CA LYS A 79 4.27 3.75 -1.77
C LYS A 79 4.58 2.99 -3.05
N GLU A 80 5.73 3.23 -3.66
CA GLU A 80 6.20 2.53 -4.86
C GLU A 80 6.36 1.03 -4.61
N ALA A 81 7.02 0.66 -3.49
CA ALA A 81 7.20 -0.73 -3.11
C ALA A 81 5.87 -1.45 -2.81
N VAL A 82 4.90 -0.78 -2.18
CA VAL A 82 3.57 -1.35 -1.97
C VAL A 82 2.84 -1.54 -3.31
N GLN A 83 3.01 -0.63 -4.26
CA GLN A 83 2.34 -0.71 -5.56
C GLN A 83 2.88 -1.86 -6.41
N SER A 84 4.20 -2.13 -6.39
CA SER A 84 4.79 -3.26 -7.11
C SER A 84 4.27 -4.59 -6.58
N VAL A 85 4.23 -4.77 -5.25
CA VAL A 85 3.72 -6.00 -4.62
C VAL A 85 2.22 -6.21 -4.91
N LYS A 86 1.42 -5.13 -4.92
CA LYS A 86 -0.01 -5.21 -5.29
C LYS A 86 -0.25 -5.56 -6.75
N ALA A 87 0.68 -5.22 -7.64
CA ALA A 87 0.60 -5.60 -9.05
C ALA A 87 0.91 -7.09 -9.25
N GLU A 88 1.81 -7.66 -8.45
CA GLU A 88 2.17 -9.09 -8.51
C GLU A 88 1.10 -10.01 -7.92
N ARG A 89 0.43 -9.60 -6.85
CA ARG A 89 -0.57 -10.42 -6.14
C ARG A 89 -1.77 -9.63 -5.65
N VAL A 90 -2.95 -10.22 -5.79
CA VAL A 90 -4.19 -9.69 -5.22
C VAL A 90 -4.18 -9.93 -3.71
N ILE A 91 -4.11 -8.85 -2.94
CA ILE A 91 -4.17 -8.88 -1.47
C ILE A 91 -5.61 -8.56 -1.04
N PRO A 92 -6.32 -9.48 -0.38
CA PRO A 92 -7.67 -9.23 0.12
C PRO A 92 -7.68 -8.29 1.32
N ASP A 93 -8.86 -7.71 1.61
CA ASP A 93 -9.02 -6.83 2.77
C ASP A 93 -9.15 -7.63 4.07
N ILE A 94 -8.04 -7.74 4.80
CA ILE A 94 -7.99 -8.42 6.10
C ILE A 94 -8.37 -7.45 7.21
N LYS A 95 -9.41 -7.76 7.99
CA LYS A 95 -9.80 -6.97 9.17
C LYS A 95 -9.75 -7.84 10.43
N PRO A 96 -9.52 -7.23 11.60
CA PRO A 96 -9.71 -7.91 12.88
C PRO A 96 -11.12 -8.52 12.95
N GLY A 97 -11.23 -9.73 13.52
CA GLY A 97 -12.47 -10.50 13.58
C GLY A 97 -12.70 -11.43 12.40
N HIS A 98 -11.98 -11.30 11.28
CA HIS A 98 -12.07 -12.25 10.18
C HIS A 98 -11.39 -13.58 10.52
N ILE A 99 -11.99 -14.69 10.08
CA ILE A 99 -11.35 -16.01 10.10
C ILE A 99 -10.72 -16.23 8.73
N ILE A 100 -9.41 -16.46 8.72
CA ILE A 100 -8.63 -16.63 7.49
C ILE A 100 -7.90 -17.97 7.48
N GLN A 101 -7.67 -18.47 6.28
CA GLN A 101 -6.77 -19.59 6.01
C GLN A 101 -5.58 -19.07 5.18
N LEU A 102 -4.37 -19.38 5.64
CA LEU A 102 -3.11 -19.00 5.05
C LEU A 102 -2.36 -20.26 4.59
N LYS A 103 -1.77 -20.22 3.40
CA LYS A 103 -0.82 -21.22 2.92
C LYS A 103 0.59 -20.64 3.05
N VAL A 104 1.42 -21.27 3.88
CA VAL A 104 2.80 -20.85 4.15
C VAL A 104 3.75 -21.88 3.59
N GLU A 105 4.63 -21.45 2.69
CA GLU A 105 5.81 -22.20 2.33
C GLU A 105 6.94 -21.86 3.31
N VAL A 106 7.54 -22.88 3.91
CA VAL A 106 8.65 -22.71 4.84
C VAL A 106 9.94 -23.07 4.10
N PRO A 107 10.95 -22.19 4.07
CA PRO A 107 12.15 -22.39 3.25
C PRO A 107 12.94 -23.66 3.60
N GLU A 108 12.86 -24.11 4.86
CA GLU A 108 13.45 -25.37 5.33
C GLU A 108 12.74 -26.60 4.72
N ASN A 109 11.43 -26.51 4.51
CA ASN A 109 10.58 -27.61 4.06
C ASN A 109 9.96 -27.31 2.69
N LYS A 110 10.82 -27.13 1.66
CA LYS A 110 10.41 -26.76 0.28
C LYS A 110 9.41 -27.70 -0.38
N ARG A 111 9.24 -28.92 0.14
CA ARG A 111 8.31 -29.92 -0.43
C ARG A 111 6.88 -29.79 0.10
N ARG A 112 6.64 -29.00 1.15
CA ARG A 112 5.33 -28.97 1.84
C ARG A 112 4.87 -27.54 2.09
N VAL A 113 3.66 -27.25 1.61
CA VAL A 113 2.92 -26.04 1.98
C VAL A 113 2.11 -26.32 3.23
N THR A 114 2.33 -25.52 4.28
CA THR A 114 1.59 -25.64 5.54
C THR A 114 0.37 -24.73 5.49
N SER A 115 -0.81 -25.28 5.79
CA SER A 115 -2.03 -24.47 5.93
C SER A 115 -2.26 -24.09 7.39
N LEU A 116 -2.45 -22.80 7.66
CA LEU A 116 -2.77 -22.25 8.98
C LEU A 116 -4.16 -21.62 8.90
N LYS A 117 -5.05 -21.92 9.86
CA LYS A 117 -6.37 -21.29 9.96
C LYS A 117 -6.54 -20.70 11.35
N GLY A 118 -7.10 -19.49 11.43
CA GLY A 118 -7.38 -18.84 12.70
C GLY A 118 -8.07 -17.50 12.54
N ILE A 119 -8.36 -16.86 13.68
CA ILE A 119 -8.98 -15.54 13.72
C ILE A 119 -7.92 -14.45 13.70
N VAL A 120 -8.16 -13.40 12.94
CA VAL A 120 -7.32 -12.20 12.94
C VAL A 120 -7.66 -11.38 14.17
N ILE A 121 -6.67 -11.17 15.04
CA ILE A 121 -6.86 -10.39 16.27
C ILE A 121 -6.41 -8.94 16.12
N ALA A 122 -5.46 -8.67 15.21
CA ALA A 122 -4.94 -7.34 14.97
C ALA A 122 -4.35 -7.20 13.57
N ARG A 123 -4.34 -5.97 13.05
CA ARG A 123 -3.66 -5.56 11.82
C ARG A 123 -2.92 -4.26 12.07
N ARG A 124 -1.67 -4.19 11.63
CA ARG A 124 -0.83 -2.98 11.66
C ARG A 124 -0.60 -2.51 10.24
N ASN A 125 -1.00 -1.27 9.96
CA ASN A 125 -0.81 -0.63 8.66
C ASN A 125 0.48 0.21 8.70
N ALA A 126 1.53 -0.27 8.06
CA ALA A 126 2.86 0.36 8.06
C ALA A 126 3.53 0.22 6.69
N GLY A 127 2.78 0.54 5.62
CA GLY A 127 3.30 0.50 4.26
C GLY A 127 3.65 -0.92 3.82
N LEU A 128 4.86 -1.10 3.30
CA LEU A 128 5.43 -2.39 2.93
C LEU A 128 5.54 -3.35 4.12
N ASN A 129 5.77 -2.81 5.32
CA ASN A 129 5.92 -3.57 6.56
C ASN A 129 4.58 -3.76 7.31
N SER A 130 3.46 -3.72 6.59
CA SER A 130 2.16 -4.01 7.18
C SER A 130 2.07 -5.47 7.60
N THR A 131 1.52 -5.71 8.79
CA THR A 131 1.43 -7.05 9.38
C THR A 131 0.04 -7.33 9.94
N PHE A 132 -0.28 -8.60 10.10
CA PHE A 132 -1.49 -9.06 10.78
C PHE A 132 -1.19 -10.21 11.72
N ARG A 133 -1.99 -10.35 12.79
CA ARG A 133 -1.83 -11.36 13.83
C ARG A 133 -2.98 -12.35 13.78
N ILE A 134 -2.66 -13.64 13.71
CA ILE A 134 -3.63 -14.75 13.79
C ILE A 134 -3.53 -15.40 15.16
N ARG A 135 -4.67 -15.76 15.75
CA ARG A 135 -4.78 -16.66 16.91
C ARG A 135 -5.47 -17.96 16.51
N ARG A 136 -4.90 -19.10 16.92
CA ARG A 136 -5.49 -20.45 16.73
C ARG A 136 -5.20 -21.35 17.93
N LEU A 137 -6.00 -22.39 18.11
CA LEU A 137 -5.71 -23.47 19.06
C LEU A 137 -4.93 -24.59 18.34
N VAL A 138 -3.83 -25.04 18.94
CA VAL A 138 -3.02 -26.15 18.44
C VAL A 138 -2.78 -27.11 19.60
N ALA A 139 -3.29 -28.33 19.48
CA ALA A 139 -3.14 -29.36 20.52
C ALA A 139 -3.50 -28.84 21.94
N GLY A 140 -4.57 -28.06 22.05
CA GLY A 140 -5.01 -27.49 23.34
C GLY A 140 -4.29 -26.21 23.79
N VAL A 141 -3.25 -25.76 23.09
CA VAL A 141 -2.50 -24.54 23.41
C VAL A 141 -2.88 -23.40 22.46
N GLY A 142 -3.10 -22.21 23.00
CA GLY A 142 -3.33 -20.99 22.22
C GLY A 142 -2.04 -20.52 21.58
N VAL A 143 -1.96 -20.54 20.25
CA VAL A 143 -0.82 -20.07 19.47
C VAL A 143 -1.19 -18.80 18.73
N GLU A 144 -0.35 -17.78 18.88
CA GLU A 144 -0.43 -16.55 18.10
C GLU A 144 0.72 -16.45 17.11
N SER A 145 0.46 -15.93 15.92
CA SER A 145 1.46 -15.79 14.87
C SER A 145 1.28 -14.47 14.15
N VAL A 146 2.39 -13.81 13.82
CA VAL A 146 2.41 -12.52 13.11
C VAL A 146 2.93 -12.75 11.70
N PHE A 147 2.21 -12.25 10.70
CA PHE A 147 2.58 -12.38 9.29
C PHE A 147 2.67 -11.00 8.61
N PRO A 148 3.64 -10.80 7.71
CA PRO A 148 3.59 -9.68 6.77
C PRO A 148 2.46 -9.87 5.76
N LEU A 149 1.87 -8.77 5.30
CA LEU A 149 0.83 -8.75 4.26
C LEU A 149 1.42 -9.07 2.87
#